data_AF-A0A970J978-F1
#
_entry.id   AF-A0A970J978-F1
#
_cell.length_a   1.000
_cell.length_b   1.000
_cell.length_c   1.000
_cell.angle_alpha   90.00
_cell.angle_beta   90.00
_cell.angle_gamma   90.00
#
_symmetry.space_group_name_H-M   'P 1'
#
loop_
_entity.id
_entity.type
_entity.pdbx_description
1 polymer ?
#
loop_
_entity_poly.entity_id
_entity_poly.type
_entity_poly.pdbx_seq_one_letter_code
_entity_poly.pdbx_strand_id
1 'polypeptide(L)'
;MSGKITCPICGSDKFLARFQASYIYSYRIDEDALGSKNKDEFLPFLFDNREKVDSKEYLECEKCNTKFPCDFNEDTKGVSMTILQKAIRSDRTSDPEFLG
;
A
#
# COMPACT_ATOMS: atom_id res chain seq x y z
N MET A 1 6.74 27.88 3.24
CA MET A 1 7.87 27.28 2.49
C MET A 1 7.43 25.90 2.02
N SER A 2 7.20 25.71 0.72
CA SER A 2 6.79 24.42 0.16
C SER A 2 8.03 23.52 0.08
N GLY A 3 8.18 22.62 1.05
CA GLY A 3 9.35 21.72 1.14
C GLY A 3 9.31 20.72 0.00
N LYS A 4 10.14 20.91 -1.03
CA LYS A 4 10.20 20.03 -2.20
C LYS A 4 10.90 18.71 -1.81
N ILE A 5 10.27 17.58 -2.12
CA ILE A 5 10.85 16.25 -1.89
C ILE A 5 11.66 15.85 -3.12
N THR A 6 12.84 15.31 -2.89
CA THR A 6 13.74 14.81 -3.93
C THR A 6 14.18 13.39 -3.62
N CYS A 7 14.33 12.60 -4.67
CA CYS A 7 14.78 11.22 -4.60
C CYS A 7 16.25 11.21 -4.18
N PRO A 8 16.59 10.51 -3.09
CA PRO A 8 17.96 10.44 -2.59
C PRO A 8 18.92 9.72 -3.54
N ILE A 9 18.40 8.90 -4.45
CA ILE A 9 19.19 8.06 -5.36
C ILE A 9 19.49 8.77 -6.68
N CYS A 10 18.53 9.51 -7.24
CA CYS A 10 18.65 10.08 -8.59
C CYS A 10 18.36 11.59 -8.68
N GLY A 11 18.01 12.23 -7.56
CA GLY A 11 17.70 13.66 -7.47
C GLY A 11 16.35 14.09 -8.08
N SER A 12 15.56 13.16 -8.64
CA SER A 12 14.25 13.47 -9.22
C SER A 12 13.24 13.87 -8.15
N ASP A 13 12.33 14.78 -8.47
CA ASP A 13 11.21 15.21 -7.64
C ASP A 13 9.87 14.54 -8.02
N LYS A 14 9.90 13.59 -8.95
CA LYS A 14 8.72 12.86 -9.43
C LYS A 14 8.56 11.52 -8.71
N PHE A 15 7.42 11.35 -8.06
CA PHE A 15 7.07 10.17 -7.27
C PHE A 15 5.63 9.76 -7.52
N LEU A 16 5.38 8.45 -7.48
CA LEU A 16 4.05 7.84 -7.46
C LEU A 16 3.78 7.23 -6.09
N ALA A 17 2.60 7.51 -5.52
CA ALA A 17 2.08 6.76 -4.38
C ALA A 17 1.46 5.45 -4.88
N ARG A 18 1.84 4.33 -4.27
CA ARG A 18 1.36 2.99 -4.64
C ARG A 18 0.76 2.31 -3.42
N PHE A 19 -0.45 1.80 -3.58
CA PHE A 19 -1.12 0.90 -2.65
C PHE A 19 -1.31 -0.44 -3.36
N GLN A 20 -0.67 -1.49 -2.85
CA GLN A 20 -0.82 -2.85 -3.34
C GLN A 20 -1.49 -3.68 -2.24
N ALA A 21 -2.55 -4.42 -2.56
CA ALA A 21 -3.20 -5.31 -1.61
C ALA A 21 -3.65 -6.62 -2.27
N SER A 22 -3.55 -7.70 -1.50
CA SER A 22 -4.02 -9.04 -1.85
C SER A 22 -5.25 -9.41 -1.03
N TYR A 23 -6.22 -10.04 -1.66
CA TYR A 23 -7.48 -10.45 -1.03
C TYR A 23 -7.77 -11.93 -1.32
N ILE A 24 -8.32 -12.62 -0.33
CA ILE A 24 -8.94 -13.94 -0.49
C ILE A 24 -10.46 -13.76 -0.53
N TYR A 25 -11.09 -14.32 -1.55
CA TYR A 25 -12.53 -14.34 -1.71
C TYR A 25 -13.04 -15.76 -1.45
N SER A 26 -14.02 -15.90 -0.57
CA SER A 26 -14.56 -17.19 -0.15
C SER A 26 -16.07 -17.30 -0.43
N TYR A 27 -16.48 -18.52 -0.78
CA TYR A 27 -17.87 -18.92 -1.01
C TYR A 27 -18.13 -20.20 -0.23
N ARG A 28 -19.32 -20.33 0.37
CA ARG A 28 -19.78 -21.64 0.88
C ARG A 28 -20.35 -22.45 -0.28
N ILE A 29 -19.99 -23.72 -0.32
CA ILE A 29 -20.55 -24.69 -1.26
C ILE A 29 -21.54 -25.52 -0.46
N ASP A 30 -22.82 -25.40 -0.80
CA ASP A 30 -23.92 -26.14 -0.17
C ASP A 30 -24.48 -27.15 -1.19
N GLU A 31 -25.29 -28.12 -0.73
CA GLU A 31 -25.70 -29.30 -1.52
C GLU A 31 -26.34 -29.01 -2.90
N ASP A 32 -26.82 -27.78 -3.15
CA ASP A 32 -27.53 -27.39 -4.39
C ASP A 32 -26.81 -26.36 -5.30
N ALA A 33 -25.65 -25.79 -4.94
CA ALA A 33 -24.80 -24.92 -5.81
C ALA A 33 -23.65 -24.23 -5.02
N LEU A 34 -22.78 -23.51 -5.74
CA LEU A 34 -21.81 -22.51 -5.22
C LEU A 34 -22.54 -21.35 -4.50
N GLY A 35 -23.09 -21.62 -3.33
CA GLY A 35 -23.81 -20.64 -2.52
C GLY A 35 -25.18 -20.30 -3.09
N SER A 36 -26.11 -19.87 -2.23
CA SER A 36 -27.50 -19.53 -2.58
C SER A 36 -27.66 -18.43 -3.66
N LYS A 37 -26.56 -17.79 -4.09
CA LYS A 37 -26.54 -16.68 -5.06
C LYS A 37 -25.79 -16.96 -6.38
N ASN A 38 -25.00 -18.02 -6.51
CA ASN A 38 -24.29 -18.33 -7.77
C ASN A 38 -24.74 -19.68 -8.31
N LYS A 39 -25.82 -19.68 -9.08
CA LYS A 39 -26.27 -20.87 -9.82
C LYS A 39 -25.70 -20.94 -11.25
N ASP A 40 -25.20 -19.84 -11.81
CA ASP A 40 -24.85 -19.76 -13.24
C ASP A 40 -23.38 -19.37 -13.55
N GLU A 41 -22.71 -18.51 -12.75
CA GLU A 41 -21.32 -18.09 -13.04
C GLU A 41 -20.47 -17.78 -11.80
N PHE A 42 -19.15 -18.07 -11.86
CA PHE A 42 -18.18 -17.69 -10.83
C PHE A 42 -17.78 -16.22 -10.98
N LEU A 43 -18.58 -15.32 -10.39
CA LEU A 43 -18.37 -13.88 -10.48
C LEU A 43 -17.64 -13.35 -9.23
N PRO A 44 -16.42 -12.78 -9.36
CA PRO A 44 -15.59 -12.33 -8.24
C PRO A 44 -16.17 -11.24 -7.33
N PHE A 45 -17.38 -10.74 -7.57
CA PHE A 45 -18.07 -9.74 -6.76
C PHE A 45 -19.26 -10.31 -5.95
N LEU A 46 -19.56 -11.61 -6.08
CA LEU A 46 -20.68 -12.28 -5.40
C LEU A 46 -20.22 -13.18 -4.25
N PHE A 47 -19.15 -12.80 -3.56
CA PHE A 47 -18.55 -13.57 -2.45
C PHE A 47 -19.32 -13.42 -1.14
N ASP A 48 -19.28 -14.47 -0.31
CA ASP A 48 -19.83 -14.45 1.05
C ASP A 48 -18.90 -13.70 2.01
N ASN A 49 -17.58 -13.80 1.76
CA ASN A 49 -16.57 -13.15 2.56
C ASN A 49 -15.40 -12.64 1.71
N ARG A 50 -14.80 -11.55 2.17
CA ARG A 50 -13.57 -10.97 1.62
C ARG A 50 -12.59 -10.71 2.74
N GLU A 51 -11.45 -11.36 2.68
CA GLU A 51 -10.37 -11.21 3.65
C GLU A 51 -9.17 -10.52 2.98
N LYS A 52 -8.63 -9.49 3.64
CA LYS A 52 -7.40 -8.82 3.22
C LYS A 52 -6.22 -9.56 3.83
N VAL A 53 -5.38 -10.18 3.00
CA VAL A 53 -4.27 -11.03 3.48
C VAL A 53 -2.92 -10.34 3.47
N ASP A 54 -2.74 -9.36 2.60
CA ASP A 54 -1.52 -8.55 2.56
C ASP A 54 -1.85 -7.16 2.03
N SER A 55 -1.09 -6.18 2.48
CA SER A 55 -1.00 -4.90 1.80
C SER A 55 0.32 -4.23 2.04
N LYS A 56 0.79 -3.54 1.02
CA LYS A 56 2.00 -2.75 1.05
C LYS A 56 1.72 -1.39 0.44
N GLU A 57 2.23 -0.39 1.12
CA GLU A 57 2.13 1.01 0.74
C GLU A 57 3.55 1.54 0.58
N TYR A 58 3.79 2.20 -0.54
CA TYR A 58 5.12 2.72 -0.85
C TYR A 58 5.06 3.88 -1.85
N LEU A 59 6.08 4.73 -1.78
CA LEU A 59 6.38 5.70 -2.83
C LEU A 59 7.36 5.10 -3.81
N GLU A 60 7.15 5.36 -5.09
CA GLU A 60 8.04 4.92 -6.15
C GLU A 60 8.57 6.15 -6.89
N CYS A 61 9.89 6.30 -6.99
CA CYS A 61 10.47 7.35 -7.83
C CYS A 61 10.31 6.97 -9.31
N GLU A 62 9.68 7.84 -10.11
CA GLU A 62 9.44 7.54 -11.52
C GLU A 62 10.71 7.42 -12.37
N LYS A 63 11.82 8.04 -11.93
CA LYS A 63 13.07 8.05 -12.71
C LYS A 63 13.94 6.81 -12.46
N CYS A 64 14.03 6.35 -11.22
CA CYS A 64 14.93 5.25 -10.83
C CYS A 64 14.21 4.02 -10.26
N ASN A 65 12.88 4.07 -10.14
CA ASN A 65 12.02 3.01 -9.61
C ASN A 65 12.37 2.58 -8.17
N THR A 66 13.15 3.36 -7.43
CA THR A 66 13.37 3.13 -6.00
C THR A 66 12.06 3.25 -5.25
N LYS A 67 11.79 2.25 -4.40
CA LYS A 67 10.58 2.16 -3.58
C LYS A 67 10.91 2.53 -2.14
N PHE A 68 10.14 3.44 -1.57
CA PHE A 68 10.25 3.88 -0.18
C PHE A 68 8.98 3.43 0.56
N PRO A 69 9.05 2.44 1.46
CA PRO A 69 7.91 2.01 2.25
C PRO A 69 7.32 3.16 3.06
N CYS A 70 6.00 3.29 3.07
CA CYS A 70 5.32 4.33 3.86
C CYS A 70 3.90 3.88 4.21
N ASP A 71 3.37 4.32 5.34
CA ASP A 71 1.95 4.17 5.67
C ASP A 71 1.23 5.50 5.36
N PHE A 72 0.29 5.48 4.43
CA PHE A 72 -0.48 6.66 4.03
C PHE A 72 -1.63 6.99 4.99
N ASN A 73 -1.99 6.05 5.89
CA ASN A 73 -3.15 6.16 6.77
C ASN A 73 -2.80 6.43 8.25
N GLU A 74 -1.52 6.48 8.64
CA GLU A 74 -1.14 6.99 9.97
C GLU A 74 -1.52 8.47 10.13
N ASP A 75 -2.56 8.73 10.94
CA ASP A 75 -2.91 10.01 11.58
C ASP A 75 -3.17 11.26 10.72
N THR A 76 -3.18 11.17 9.38
CA THR A 76 -3.48 12.33 8.52
C THR A 76 -4.55 12.04 7.47
N LYS A 77 -5.49 12.98 7.28
CA LYS A 77 -6.45 13.00 6.17
C LYS A 77 -5.72 13.16 4.82
N GLY A 78 -5.14 12.07 4.33
CA GLY A 78 -4.39 12.02 3.08
C GLY A 78 -2.87 12.04 3.28
N VAL A 79 -2.16 11.89 2.16
CA VAL A 79 -0.71 11.77 2.11
C VAL A 79 -0.04 13.09 2.54
N SER A 80 0.43 13.18 3.79
CA SER A 80 1.13 14.37 4.26
C SER A 80 2.59 14.41 3.77
N MET A 81 3.08 15.60 3.42
CA MET A 81 4.48 15.81 2.99
C MET A 81 5.49 15.33 4.04
N THR A 82 5.10 15.35 5.31
CA THR A 82 5.91 14.89 6.44
C THR A 82 6.08 13.37 6.45
N ILE A 83 5.04 12.60 6.13
CA ILE A 83 5.10 11.13 6.00
C ILE A 83 6.03 10.77 4.83
N LEU A 84 5.87 11.45 3.70
CA LEU A 84 6.72 11.26 2.51
C LEU A 84 8.20 11.53 2.83
N GLN A 85 8.49 12.62 3.56
CA GLN A 85 9.85 12.94 3.99
C GLN A 85 10.42 11.93 4.98
N LYS A 86 9.60 11.43 5.93
CA LYS A 86 10.00 10.38 6.87
C LYS A 86 10.37 9.09 6.13
N ALA A 87 9.51 8.61 5.24
CA ALA A 87 9.74 7.37 4.48
C ALA A 87 11.06 7.38 3.70
N ILE A 88 11.38 8.51 3.06
CA ILE A 88 12.63 8.69 2.31
C ILE A 88 13.86 8.77 3.24
N ARG A 89 13.69 9.25 4.48
CA ARG A 89 14.77 9.37 5.47
C ARG A 89 14.98 8.09 6.27
N SER A 90 13.92 7.38 6.65
CA SER A 90 14.00 6.15 7.44
C SER A 90 14.73 5.03 6.69
N ASP A 91 14.62 5.00 5.37
CA ASP A 91 15.34 4.08 4.48
C ASP A 91 16.88 4.28 4.51
N ARG A 92 17.36 5.36 5.16
CA ARG A 92 18.79 5.65 5.35
C ARG A 92 19.30 5.43 6.77
N THR A 93 18.42 5.20 7.75
CA THR A 93 18.81 4.93 9.13
C THR A 93 18.82 3.43 9.38
N SER A 94 19.99 2.80 9.26
CA SER A 94 20.24 1.43 9.73
C SER A 94 20.61 1.36 11.22
N ASP A 95 20.54 2.47 11.97
CA ASP A 95 20.71 2.48 13.43
C ASP A 95 20.08 3.75 14.01
N PRO A 96 18.96 3.69 14.76
CA PRO A 96 18.57 4.80 15.60
C PRO A 96 19.54 4.84 16.79
N GLU A 97 20.51 5.76 16.77
CA GLU A 97 21.26 6.09 17.99
C GLU A 97 20.26 6.61 19.03
N PHE A 98 19.87 5.72 19.95
CA PHE A 98 19.17 6.05 21.18
C PHE A 98 20.14 6.87 22.05
N LEU A 99 20.11 8.19 21.89
CA LEU A 99 20.70 9.10 22.87
C LEU A 99 19.70 9.31 24.00
N GLY A 100 19.72 8.36 24.94
CA GLY A 100 19.15 8.53 26.28
C GLY A 100 20.00 9.44 27.16
#